data_AF-A0A1J4Q7I7-F1
#
_entry.id   AF-A0A1J4Q7I7-F1
#
_cell.length_a   1.000
_cell.length_b   1.000
_cell.length_c   1.000
_cell.angle_alpha   90.00
_cell.angle_beta   90.00
_cell.angle_gamma   90.00
#
_symmetry.space_group_name_H-M   'P 1'
#
loop_
_entity.id
_entity.type
_entity.pdbx_description
1 polymer ?
#
loop_
_entity_poly.entity_id
_entity_poly.type
_entity_poly.pdbx_seq_one_letter_code
_entity_poly.pdbx_strand_id
1 'polypeptide(L)' 'MVLGGCGACLTHRVQACSGYLVEHAGFRLRIDPGHATLPRLPDRGSVDAVLISHGHPDHRADLDAWCVPAD' A
#
# COMPACT_ATOMS: atom_id res chain seq x y z
N MET A 1 8.51 6.48 -1.86
CA MET A 1 8.75 5.21 -2.57
C MET A 1 7.52 4.82 -3.38
N VAL A 2 7.72 4.37 -4.62
CA VAL A 2 6.64 3.80 -5.47
C VAL A 2 6.63 2.28 -5.29
N LEU A 3 5.50 1.74 -4.84
CA LEU A 3 5.31 0.30 -4.62
C LEU A 3 4.58 -0.34 -5.80
N GLY A 4 3.70 0.40 -6.47
CA GLY A 4 3.05 -0.04 -7.69
C GLY A 4 2.28 1.09 -8.37
N GLY A 5 1.56 0.76 -9.44
CA GLY A 5 0.94 1.78 -10.30
C GLY A 5 0.02 1.23 -11.39
N CYS A 6 -0.41 -0.03 -11.29
CA CYS A 6 -1.44 -0.57 -12.18
C CYS A 6 -2.82 -0.20 -11.63
N GLY A 7 -3.70 0.37 -12.48
CA GLY A 7 -5.08 0.75 -12.11
C GLY A 7 -6.13 -0.34 -12.40
N ALA A 8 -5.71 -1.60 -12.51
CA ALA A 8 -6.61 -2.72 -12.70
C ALA A 8 -6.35 -3.76 -11.62
N CYS A 9 -7.39 -4.12 -10.88
CA CYS A 9 -7.28 -5.15 -9.86
C CYS A 9 -6.99 -6.51 -10.50
N LEU A 10 -5.91 -7.16 -10.06
CA LEU A 10 -5.63 -8.59 -10.28
C LEU A 10 -5.48 -9.07 -11.74
N THR A 11 -5.45 -8.17 -12.74
CA THR A 11 -5.28 -8.55 -14.15
C THR A 11 -3.81 -8.64 -14.58
N HIS A 12 -2.89 -8.02 -13.83
CA HIS A 12 -1.48 -7.93 -14.21
C HIS A 12 -0.61 -8.85 -13.35
N ARG A 13 -0.05 -9.92 -13.94
CA ARG A 13 0.79 -10.90 -13.20
C ARG A 13 2.16 -10.37 -12.78
N VAL A 14 2.60 -9.25 -13.35
CA VAL A 14 3.99 -8.76 -13.23
C VAL A 14 4.09 -7.46 -12.42
N GLN A 15 2.97 -6.77 -12.19
CA GLN A 15 2.98 -5.43 -11.59
C GLN A 15 1.99 -5.34 -10.44
N ALA A 16 2.42 -4.73 -9.33
CA ALA A 16 1.54 -4.37 -8.23
C ALA A 16 0.55 -3.27 -8.64
N CYS A 17 -0.62 -3.26 -8.02
CA CYS A 17 -1.59 -2.19 -8.17
C CYS A 17 -1.05 -0.86 -7.62
N SER A 18 -1.83 0.22 -7.68
CA SER A 18 -1.47 1.51 -7.08
C SER A 18 -0.90 1.31 -5.67
N GLY A 19 0.15 2.07 -5.32
CA GLY A 19 0.66 2.09 -3.96
C GLY A 19 1.94 2.86 -3.77
N TYR A 20 1.96 3.67 -2.72
CA TYR A 20 3.05 4.59 -2.41
C TYR A 20 3.31 4.65 -0.91
N LEU A 21 4.57 4.87 -0.55
CA LEU A 21 4.99 5.24 0.80
C LEU A 21 5.63 6.63 0.72
N VAL A 22 5.12 7.57 1.52
CA VAL A 22 5.65 8.93 1.65
C VAL A 22 6.20 9.08 3.05
N GLU A 23 7.46 9.48 3.14
CA GLU A 23 8.13 9.76 4.41
C GLU A 23 8.56 11.21 4.43
N HIS A 24 8.15 11.94 5.46
CA HIS A 24 8.49 13.36 5.61
C HIS A 24 8.53 13.77 7.07
N ALA A 25 9.65 14.34 7.52
CA ALA A 25 9.82 14.84 8.89
C ALA A 25 9.44 13.81 9.98
N GLY A 26 9.76 12.52 9.76
CA GLY A 26 9.42 11.44 10.68
C GLY A 26 7.99 10.89 10.53
N PHE A 27 7.13 11.53 9.75
CA PHE A 27 5.80 11.04 9.43
C PHE A 27 5.85 10.04 8.26
N ARG A 28 5.20 8.88 8.44
CA ARG A 28 5.08 7.80 7.45
C ARG A 28 3.63 7.68 7.00
N LEU A 29 3.37 8.08 5.76
CA LEU A 29 2.05 7.98 5.11
C LEU A 29 2.06 6.89 4.04
N ARG A 30 1.13 5.95 4.14
CA ARG A 30 0.86 5.00 3.07
C ARG A 30 -0.33 5.45 2.24
N ILE A 31 -0.19 5.44 0.92
CA ILE A 31 -1.24 5.86 -0.01
C ILE A 31 -1.60 4.66 -0.89
N ASP A 32 -2.88 4.34 -0.93
CA ASP A 32 -3.49 3.30 -1.76
C ASP A 32 -2.72 1.97 -1.69
N PRO A 33 -2.74 1.22 -0.57
CA PRO A 33 -2.15 -0.12 -0.49
C PRO A 33 -2.92 -1.12 -1.38
N GLY A 34 -2.74 -1.02 -2.69
CA GLY A 34 -3.26 -1.94 -3.67
C GLY A 34 -2.60 -3.32 -3.60
N HIS A 35 -3.16 -4.27 -4.34
CA HIS A 35 -2.67 -5.64 -4.37
C HIS A 35 -1.17 -5.73 -4.71
N ALA A 36 -0.45 -6.58 -3.96
CA ALA A 36 0.98 -6.86 -4.10
C ALA A 36 1.92 -5.67 -3.86
N THR A 37 1.45 -4.62 -3.18
CA THR A 37 2.29 -3.51 -2.72
C THR A 37 3.02 -3.84 -1.42
N LEU A 38 2.43 -4.67 -0.55
CA LEU A 38 2.96 -5.03 0.77
C LEU A 38 4.28 -5.82 0.70
N PRO A 39 4.48 -6.83 -0.17
CA PRO A 39 5.77 -7.52 -0.29
C PRO A 39 6.91 -6.63 -0.81
N ARG A 40 6.59 -5.47 -1.37
CA ARG A 40 7.58 -4.51 -1.92
C ARG A 40 8.04 -3.49 -0.90
N LEU A 41 7.43 -3.47 0.30
CA LEU A 41 7.90 -2.64 1.40
C LEU A 41 9.16 -3.25 2.01
N PRO A 42 10.25 -2.48 2.14
CA PRO A 42 11.49 -2.97 2.75
C PRO A 42 11.32 -3.27 4.24
N ASP A 43 10.38 -2.58 4.88
CA ASP A 43 9.98 -2.75 6.27
C ASP A 43 8.45 -2.64 6.38
N ARG A 44 7.84 -3.55 7.14
CA ARG A 44 6.40 -3.59 7.41
C ARG A 44 6.00 -2.75 8.64
N GLY A 45 6.94 -2.02 9.23
CA GLY A 45 6.77 -1.21 10.43
C GLY A 45 5.58 -0.25 10.39
N SER A 46 5.31 0.37 11.53
CA SER A 46 4.17 1.27 11.70
C SER A 46 4.19 2.41 10.67
N VAL A 47 2.99 2.82 10.27
CA VAL A 47 2.74 4.06 9.55
C VAL A 47 1.80 4.89 10.41
N ASP A 48 1.91 6.20 10.32
CA ASP A 48 1.07 7.11 11.11
C ASP A 48 -0.33 7.23 10.53
N ALA A 49 -0.46 7.08 9.21
CA ALA A 49 -1.72 7.16 8.51
C ALA A 49 -1.74 6.35 7.21
N VAL A 50 -2.95 5.97 6.81
CA VAL A 50 -3.24 5.40 5.50
C VAL A 50 -4.26 6.28 4.78
N LEU A 51 -3.94 6.70 3.56
CA LEU A 51 -4.86 7.37 2.66
C LEU A 51 -5.36 6.38 1.60
N ILE A 52 -6.68 6.24 1.51
CA ILE A 52 -7.36 5.49 0.45
C ILE A 52 -8.10 6.50 -0.44
N SER A 53 -7.71 6.60 -1.70
CA SER A 53 -8.31 7.53 -2.65
C SER A 53 -9.78 7.19 -2.94
N HIS A 54 -10.11 5.90 -3.06
CA HIS A 54 -11.48 5.40 -3.21
C HIS A 54 -11.58 3.89 -2.94
N GLY A 55 -12.79 3.36 -2.89
CA GLY A 55 -13.07 2.00 -2.40
C GLY A 55 -12.74 0.83 -3.34
N HIS A 56 -12.11 1.05 -4.51
CA HIS A 56 -11.82 -0.05 -5.42
C HIS A 56 -10.72 -0.97 -4.88
N PRO A 57 -10.80 -2.30 -5.14
CA PRO A 57 -9.86 -3.27 -4.57
C PRO A 57 -8.39 -3.01 -4.92
N ASP A 58 -8.10 -2.49 -6.11
CA ASP A 58 -6.75 -2.14 -6.55
C ASP A 58 -6.13 -0.98 -5.76
N HIS A 59 -6.87 -0.32 -4.88
CA HIS A 59 -6.37 0.74 -4.00
C HIS A 59 -6.31 0.32 -2.53
N ARG A 60 -6.91 -0.81 -2.13
CA ARG A 60 -7.03 -1.19 -0.72
C ARG A 60 -6.77 -2.66 -0.37
N ALA A 61 -6.54 -3.53 -1.35
CA ALA A 61 -6.47 -4.98 -1.11
C ALA A 61 -5.39 -5.39 -0.11
N ASP A 62 -4.26 -4.69 -0.07
CA ASP A 62 -3.16 -5.01 0.85
C ASP A 62 -3.30 -4.28 2.20
N LEU A 63 -4.34 -3.46 2.41
CA LEU A 63 -4.63 -2.85 3.70
C LEU A 63 -4.94 -3.92 4.76
N ASP A 64 -5.86 -4.83 4.44
CA ASP A 64 -6.33 -5.86 5.37
C ASP A 64 -5.21 -6.88 5.68
N ALA A 65 -4.35 -7.16 4.70
CA ALA A 65 -3.19 -8.03 4.84
C ALA A 65 -2.01 -7.39 5.59
N TRP A 66 -2.02 -6.08 5.79
CA TRP A 66 -0.96 -5.32 6.46
C TRP A 66 -1.13 -5.24 7.98
N CYS A 67 -2.18 -5.83 8.57
CA CYS A 67 -2.40 -5.82 10.02
C CYS A 67 -1.10 -5.98 10.82
N VAL A 68 -0.65 -4.87 11.40
CA VAL A 68 0.45 -4.85 12.37
C VAL A 68 -0.18 -5.37 13.66
N PRO A 69 0.43 -6.34 14.37
CA PRO A 69 -0.05 -6.71 15.69
C PRO A 69 -0.20 -5.43 16.52
N ALA A 70 -1.42 -5.15 16.98
CA ALA A 70 -1.59 -4.20 18.06
C ALA A 70 -0.81 -4.80 19.23
N ASP A 71 0.16 -4.05 19.73
CA ASP A 71 0.80 -4.29 21.01
C ASP A 71 -0.22 -4.54 22.13
#